data_AF-A0A835FUJ5-F1
#
_entry.id   AF-A0A835FUJ5-F1
#
_cell.length_a   1.000
_cell.length_b   1.000
_cell.length_c   1.000
_cell.angle_alpha   90.00
_cell.angle_beta   90.00
_cell.angle_gamma   90.00
#
_symmetry.space_group_name_H-M   'P 1'
#
loop_
_entity.id
_entity.type
_entity.pdbx_description
1 polymer ?
#
loop_
_entity_poly.entity_id
_entity_poly.type
_entity_poly.pdbx_seq_one_letter_code
_entity_poly.pdbx_strand_id
1 'polypeptide(L)'
;MASPGRIELDKLSVEQLKGLKEQTDLEVNLLQDSLTKIRTATTRLESASAALHDLSLRPHGKKMLVPLTASLYVPGSLDDAENVLVDVGTGYFIEVTTLVSIV
;
A
#
# COMPACT_ATOMS: atom_id res chain seq x y z
N MET A 1 -2.97 30.76 6.60
CA MET A 1 -2.31 29.97 5.55
C MET A 1 -1.28 30.88 4.91
N ALA A 2 0.00 30.74 5.30
CA ALA A 2 1.06 31.60 4.77
C ALA A 2 1.40 31.14 3.35
N SER A 3 1.24 32.01 2.36
CA SER A 3 1.83 31.76 1.04
C SER A 3 3.35 31.65 1.23
N PRO A 4 4.01 30.64 0.64
CA PRO A 4 5.47 30.61 0.63
C PRO A 4 5.93 31.90 -0.07
N GLY A 5 6.59 32.78 0.69
CA GLY A 5 7.06 34.06 0.19
C GLY A 5 7.89 33.83 -1.07
N ARG A 6 7.59 34.57 -2.14
CA ARG A 6 8.31 34.49 -3.41
C ARG A 6 9.79 34.71 -3.13
N ILE A 7 10.59 33.65 -3.25
CA ILE A 7 12.03 33.72 -3.01
C ILE A 7 12.64 34.46 -4.20
N GLU A 8 13.18 35.66 -3.95
CA GLU A 8 13.91 36.43 -4.95
C GLU A 8 15.33 35.86 -5.07
N LEU A 9 15.47 34.82 -5.91
CA LEU A 9 16.72 34.08 -6.14
C LEU A 9 17.88 35.00 -6.54
N ASP A 10 17.58 36.09 -7.23
CA ASP A 10 18.52 37.08 -7.77
C ASP A 10 19.25 37.88 -6.66
N LYS A 11 18.72 37.88 -5.43
CA LYS A 11 19.28 38.60 -4.27
C LYS A 11 20.04 37.70 -3.29
N LEU A 12 20.08 36.40 -3.53
CA LEU A 12 20.75 35.44 -2.66
C LEU A 12 22.24 35.33 -2.98
N SER A 13 23.08 35.14 -1.94
CA SER A 13 24.48 34.79 -2.14
C SER A 13 24.63 33.37 -2.69
N VAL A 14 25.80 33.07 -3.26
CA VAL A 14 26.11 31.72 -3.78
C VAL A 14 26.01 30.66 -2.68
N GLU A 15 26.42 30.97 -1.44
CA GLU A 15 26.26 30.05 -0.30
C GLU A 15 24.79 29.80 0.05
N GLN A 16 23.95 30.84 0.01
CA GLN A 16 22.51 30.71 0.29
C GLN A 16 21.80 29.88 -0.80
N LEU A 17 22.17 30.07 -2.07
CA LEU A 17 21.66 29.26 -3.18
C LEU A 17 22.08 27.79 -3.06
N LYS A 18 23.31 27.52 -2.62
CA LYS A 18 23.79 26.15 -2.36
C LYS A 18 22.97 25.48 -1.25
N GLY A 19 22.72 26.18 -0.14
CA GLY A 19 21.87 25.66 0.94
C GLY A 19 20.43 25.38 0.48
N LEU A 20 19.84 26.27 -0.32
CA LEU A 20 18.50 26.08 -0.88
C LEU A 20 18.44 24.87 -1.82
N LYS A 21 19.47 24.66 -2.65
CA LYS A 21 19.59 23.50 -3.52
C LYS A 21 19.64 22.21 -2.71
N GLU A 22 20.49 22.14 -1.68
CA GLU A 22 20.61 20.97 -0.82
C GLU A 22 19.28 20.64 -0.11
N GLN A 23 18.56 21.67 0.38
CA GLN A 23 17.22 21.49 0.95
C GLN A 23 16.23 20.94 -0.09
N THR A 24 16.21 21.52 -1.28
CA THR A 24 15.31 21.09 -2.36
C THR A 24 15.60 19.65 -2.78
N ASP A 25 16.88 19.26 -2.88
CA ASP A 25 17.29 17.90 -3.19
C ASP A 25 16.78 16.90 -2.13
N LEU A 26 16.83 17.27 -0.83
CA LEU A 26 16.29 16.46 0.26
C LEU A 26 14.76 16.31 0.16
N GLU A 27 14.04 17.40 -0.10
CA GLU A 27 12.58 17.37 -0.26
C GLU A 27 12.15 16.51 -1.45
N VAL A 28 12.85 16.61 -2.58
CA VAL A 28 12.59 15.78 -3.77
C VAL A 28 12.80 14.30 -3.45
N ASN A 29 13.88 13.94 -2.75
CA ASN A 29 14.13 12.55 -2.37
C ASN A 29 13.04 12.01 -1.44
N LEU A 30 12.62 12.78 -0.44
CA LEU A 30 11.51 12.40 0.45
C LEU A 30 10.21 12.14 -0.32
N LEU A 31 9.90 13.00 -1.30
CA LEU A 31 8.70 12.86 -2.14
C LEU A 31 8.79 11.63 -3.04
N GLN A 32 9.95 11.33 -3.62
CA GLN A 32 10.18 10.13 -4.43
C GLN A 32 10.03 8.84 -3.60
N ASP A 33 10.57 8.80 -2.39
CA ASP A 33 10.40 7.69 -1.47
C ASP A 33 8.94 7.48 -1.08
N SER A 34 8.24 8.58 -0.78
CA SER A 34 6.82 8.55 -0.44
C SER A 34 5.96 8.03 -1.60
N LEU A 35 6.24 8.48 -2.83
CA LEU A 35 5.57 8.00 -4.03
C LEU A 35 5.79 6.50 -4.25
N THR A 36 7.01 6.02 -4.04
CA THR A 36 7.35 4.60 -4.18
C THR A 36 6.61 3.73 -3.15
N LYS A 37 6.50 4.21 -1.90
CA LYS A 37 5.72 3.55 -0.84
C LYS A 37 4.24 3.47 -1.20
N ILE A 38 3.65 4.58 -1.67
CA ILE A 38 2.24 4.62 -2.09
C ILE A 38 2.00 3.65 -3.24
N ARG A 39 2.83 3.67 -4.28
CA ARG A 39 2.69 2.75 -5.42
C ARG A 39 2.77 1.28 -4.99
N THR A 40 3.71 0.96 -4.11
CA THR A 40 3.83 -0.40 -3.56
C THR A 40 2.58 -0.82 -2.80
N ALA A 41 2.00 0.09 -1.99
CA ALA A 41 0.75 -0.17 -1.28
C ALA A 41 -0.42 -0.36 -2.25
N THR A 42 -0.56 0.48 -3.27
CA THR A 42 -1.58 0.35 -4.32
C THR A 42 -1.49 -1.00 -5.02
N THR A 43 -0.32 -1.43 -5.47
CA THR A 43 -0.15 -2.74 -6.13
C THR A 43 -0.53 -3.91 -5.22
N ARG A 44 -0.24 -3.81 -3.91
CA ARG A 44 -0.67 -4.83 -2.94
C ARG A 44 -2.19 -4.87 -2.77
N LEU A 45 -2.84 -3.70 -2.71
CA LEU A 45 -4.30 -3.59 -2.61
C LEU A 45 -5.00 -4.12 -3.87
N GLU A 46 -4.48 -3.79 -5.06
CA GLU A 46 -4.97 -4.33 -6.33
C GLU A 46 -4.87 -5.86 -6.38
N SER A 47 -3.73 -6.41 -5.94
CA SER A 47 -3.52 -7.86 -5.86
C SER A 47 -4.47 -8.52 -4.87
N ALA A 48 -4.70 -7.89 -3.71
CA ALA A 48 -5.64 -8.38 -2.72
C ALA A 48 -7.09 -8.35 -3.24
N SER A 49 -7.50 -7.26 -3.92
CA SER A 49 -8.81 -7.15 -4.55
C SER A 49 -9.03 -8.24 -5.62
N ALA A 50 -8.03 -8.46 -6.48
CA ALA A 50 -8.10 -9.54 -7.48
C ALA A 50 -8.20 -10.94 -6.83
N ALA A 51 -7.46 -11.18 -5.73
CA ALA A 51 -7.53 -12.43 -4.99
C ALA A 51 -8.90 -12.63 -4.29
N LEU A 52 -9.49 -11.57 -3.73
CA LEU A 52 -10.84 -11.60 -3.14
C LEU A 52 -11.91 -11.88 -4.19
N HIS A 53 -11.79 -11.28 -5.37
CA HIS A 53 -12.67 -11.56 -6.50
C HIS A 53 -12.54 -13.01 -6.97
N ASP A 54 -11.33 -13.54 -7.09
CA ASP A 54 -11.15 -14.96 -7.42
C ASP A 54 -11.67 -15.89 -6.31
N LEU A 55 -11.56 -15.48 -5.04
CA LEU A 55 -12.10 -16.22 -3.90
C LEU A 55 -13.63 -16.31 -3.95
N SER A 56 -14.33 -15.22 -4.23
CA SER A 56 -15.80 -15.16 -4.25
C SER A 56 -16.43 -16.06 -5.34
N LEU A 57 -15.68 -16.37 -6.40
CA LEU A 57 -16.10 -17.28 -7.46
C LEU A 57 -15.87 -18.76 -7.12
N ARG A 58 -15.22 -19.08 -6.00
CA ARG A 58 -14.85 -20.45 -5.63
C ARG A 58 -15.97 -21.09 -4.80
N PRO A 59 -16.38 -22.32 -5.14
CA PRO A 59 -17.37 -23.03 -4.35
C PRO A 59 -16.79 -23.46 -3.00
N HIS A 60 -17.69 -23.62 -2.03
CA HIS A 60 -17.39 -24.22 -0.73
C HIS A 60 -16.74 -25.60 -0.90
N GLY A 61 -15.74 -25.89 -0.05
CA GLY A 61 -14.99 -27.14 -0.06
C GLY A 61 -13.94 -27.26 -1.16
N LYS A 62 -13.68 -26.21 -1.96
CA LYS A 62 -12.66 -26.25 -3.01
C LYS A 62 -11.27 -26.53 -2.42
N LYS A 63 -10.62 -27.58 -2.91
CA LYS A 63 -9.24 -27.91 -2.53
C LYS A 63 -8.27 -26.85 -3.05
N MET A 64 -7.34 -26.42 -2.20
CA MET A 64 -6.31 -25.44 -2.53
C MET A 64 -5.04 -25.68 -1.72
N LEU A 65 -3.95 -25.07 -2.16
CA LEU A 65 -2.69 -25.08 -1.44
C LEU A 65 -2.56 -23.80 -0.61
N VAL A 66 -2.38 -23.95 0.69
CA VAL A 66 -2.20 -22.84 1.62
C VAL A 66 -0.71 -22.69 1.91
N PRO A 67 -0.11 -21.50 1.72
CA PRO A 67 1.29 -21.27 2.07
C PRO A 67 1.47 -21.24 3.59
N LEU A 68 2.41 -22.04 4.11
CA LEU A 68 2.88 -21.93 5.50
C LEU A 68 4.10 -21.01 5.61
N THR A 69 4.96 -21.08 4.59
CA THR A 69 6.17 -20.27 4.46
C THR A 69 6.37 -19.92 2.98
N ALA A 70 7.41 -19.15 2.66
CA ALA A 70 7.74 -18.78 1.29
C ALA A 70 8.00 -19.98 0.35
N SER A 71 8.33 -21.16 0.89
CA SER A 71 8.69 -22.34 0.08
C SER A 71 7.89 -23.60 0.44
N LEU A 72 6.93 -23.53 1.37
CA LEU A 72 6.15 -24.67 1.82
C LEU A 72 4.65 -24.39 1.71
N TYR A 73 3.96 -25.31 1.03
CA TYR A 73 2.51 -25.29 0.85
C TYR A 73 1.91 -26.59 1.36
N VAL A 74 0.77 -26.50 2.04
CA VAL A 74 0.00 -27.68 2.46
C VAL A 74 -1.35 -27.72 1.75
N PRO A 75 -1.89 -28.92 1.48
CA PRO A 75 -3.25 -29.05 0.99
C PRO A 75 -4.26 -28.64 2.07
N GLY A 76 -5.25 -27.85 1.69
CA GLY A 76 -6.41 -27.49 2.49
C GLY A 76 -7.68 -27.41 1.64
N SER A 77 -8.82 -27.19 2.29
CA SER A 77 -10.10 -26.93 1.63
C SER A 77 -10.64 -25.58 2.08
N LEU A 78 -11.17 -24.80 1.14
CA LEU A 78 -11.87 -23.57 1.44
C LEU A 78 -13.19 -23.89 2.16
N ASP A 79 -13.32 -23.45 3.40
CA ASP A 79 -14.56 -23.59 4.16
C ASP A 79 -15.48 -22.41 3.79
N ASP A 80 -15.19 -21.23 4.32
CA ASP A 80 -15.95 -20.01 4.04
C ASP A 80 -15.26 -19.12 2.97
N ALA A 81 -16.00 -18.78 1.91
CA ALA A 81 -15.58 -17.85 0.86
C ALA A 81 -16.29 -16.49 0.95
N GLU A 82 -17.28 -16.38 1.84
CA GLU A 82 -18.10 -15.18 2.02
C GLU A 82 -17.51 -14.27 3.08
N ASN A 83 -16.94 -14.79 4.17
CA ASN A 83 -16.33 -13.97 5.22
C ASN A 83 -14.81 -13.95 5.12
N VAL A 84 -14.24 -12.75 5.16
CA VAL A 84 -12.78 -12.51 5.08
C VAL A 84 -12.31 -11.61 6.21
N LEU A 85 -11.08 -11.82 6.64
CA LEU A 85 -10.43 -10.98 7.64
C LEU A 85 -9.66 -9.85 6.96
N VAL A 86 -9.93 -8.61 7.36
CA VAL A 86 -9.23 -7.41 6.90
C VAL A 86 -8.41 -6.83 8.02
N ASP A 87 -7.11 -6.64 7.76
CA ASP A 87 -6.19 -5.93 8.64
C ASP A 87 -6.46 -4.42 8.58
N VAL A 88 -6.80 -3.82 9.73
CA VAL A 88 -7.03 -2.37 9.85
C VAL A 88 -5.86 -1.63 10.50
N GLY A 89 -4.79 -2.35 10.83
CA GLY A 89 -3.58 -1.82 11.44
C GLY A 89 -3.50 -2.04 12.95
N THR A 90 -2.32 -1.76 13.52
CA THR A 90 -2.02 -1.91 14.95
C THR A 90 -2.27 -3.31 15.53
N GLY A 91 -2.33 -4.33 14.68
CA GLY A 91 -2.59 -5.72 15.08
C GLY A 91 -4.08 -6.08 15.21
N TYR A 92 -5.00 -5.25 14.71
CA TYR A 92 -6.43 -5.53 14.71
C TYR A 92 -6.90 -6.02 13.35
N PHE A 93 -7.81 -7.01 13.39
CA PHE A 93 -8.46 -7.58 12.23
C PHE A 93 -9.96 -7.51 12.42
N ILE A 94 -10.68 -7.15 11.36
CA ILE A 94 -12.14 -7.17 11.33
C ILE A 94 -12.60 -8.25 10.35
N GLU A 95 -13.65 -8.97 10.72
CA GLU A 95 -14.32 -9.89 9.81
C GLU A 95 -15.37 -9.11 9.01
N VAL A 96 -15.31 -9.25 7.69
CA VAL A 96 -16.18 -8.55 6.76
C VAL A 96 -16.64 -9.50 5.66
N THR A 97 -17.85 -9.28 5.18
CA THR A 97 -18.40 -10.06 4.06
C THR A 97 -17.79 -9.57 2.74
N THR A 98 -17.34 -10.49 1.91
CA THR A 98 -16.58 -10.28 0.66
C THR A 98 -17.29 -9.34 -0.32
N LEU A 99 -18.62 -9.33 -0.34
CA LEU A 99 -19.41 -8.37 -1.13
C LEU A 99 -19.21 -6.91 -0.70
N VAL A 100 -18.93 -6.66 0.57
CA VAL A 100 -18.65 -5.32 1.10
C VAL A 100 -17.19 -4.94 0.92
N SER A 101 -16.27 -5.90 0.93
CA SER A 101 -14.82 -5.67 0.77
C SER A 101 -14.35 -5.36 -0.65
N ILE A 102 -15.18 -5.67 -1.66
CA ILE A 102 -14.88 -5.43 -3.08
C ILE A 102 -15.29 -4.00 -3.52
N VAL A 103 -16.16 -3.32 -2.76
CA VAL A 103 -16.67 -1.96 -3.02
C VAL A 103 -15.76 -0.91 -2.39
#